data_AF-A0A9P7T7S2-F1
#
_entry.id   AF-A0A9P7T7S2-F1
#
_cell.length_a   1.000
_cell.length_b   1.000
_cell.length_c   1.000
_cell.angle_alpha   90.00
_cell.angle_beta   90.00
_cell.angle_gamma   90.00
#
_symmetry.space_group_name_H-M   'P 1'
#
loop_
_entity.id
_entity.type
_entity.pdbx_description
1 polymer ?
#
loop_
_entity_poly.entity_id
_entity_poly.type
_entity_poly.pdbx_seq_one_letter_code
_entity_poly.pdbx_strand_id
1 'polypeptide(L)'
;MTNGTISKILPQQNNTYFTVSGTYPDNKEITFTARKIVLATGLRDLLPDTPGVRENWGQGLYWCMWCDGHEHADQALGLLGPLTTVPGTVREVLSVNTDVIAFVNGTDTDANRAATEKSDPRWQEYLKLHNIQVENRTIAAIERLRDGSLPPGDPSLATHAEHDLFRVRFTEGEPILRNSFLTSYKEEQHSSLGVDMGVKMLGNKLTADQSKGLMTNVPGVYAIGDCNSDNVTNVPHALFTGKRAGVYLHVQLERENEAAELAALDGKSSVSRRSFHDHARSLWDRMNGEKGDLLYAGSFDQELQNGERNY
;
A
#
# COMPACT_ATOMS: atom_id res chain seq x y z
N MET A 1 -15.78 9.06 13.62
CA MET A 1 -14.36 9.21 13.27
C MET A 1 -13.83 10.38 14.07
N THR A 2 -12.61 10.27 14.58
CA THR A 2 -11.94 11.34 15.35
C THR A 2 -10.60 11.61 14.71
N ASN A 3 -10.31 12.87 14.38
CA ASN A 3 -9.03 13.24 13.79
C ASN A 3 -7.94 13.16 14.85
N GLY A 4 -6.81 12.55 14.52
CA GLY A 4 -5.64 12.44 15.38
C GLY A 4 -4.58 11.50 14.78
N THR A 5 -3.38 11.54 15.33
CA THR A 5 -2.25 10.69 14.91
C THR A 5 -1.96 9.69 16.00
N ILE A 6 -2.11 8.40 15.68
CA ILE A 6 -1.73 7.31 16.59
C ILE A 6 -0.21 7.12 16.50
N SER A 7 0.46 7.14 17.65
CA SER A 7 1.92 6.98 17.75
C SER A 7 2.32 5.64 18.33
N LYS A 8 1.42 4.96 19.06
CA LYS A 8 1.73 3.69 19.70
C LYS A 8 0.50 2.84 19.93
N ILE A 9 0.64 1.54 19.72
CA ILE A 9 -0.36 0.54 20.08
C ILE A 9 0.36 -0.56 20.85
N LEU A 10 -0.08 -0.82 22.08
CA LEU A 10 0.52 -1.84 22.93
C LEU A 10 -0.49 -2.96 23.20
N PRO A 11 -0.12 -4.23 22.94
CA PRO A 11 -0.96 -5.36 23.31
C PRO A 11 -1.04 -5.50 24.83
N GLN A 12 -2.18 -5.96 25.32
CA GLN A 12 -2.43 -6.22 26.73
C GLN A 12 -3.08 -7.59 26.89
N GLN A 13 -2.77 -8.26 28.00
CA GLN A 13 -3.34 -9.57 28.36
C GLN A 13 -3.37 -10.53 27.15
N ASN A 14 -2.21 -10.85 26.58
CA ASN A 14 -2.06 -11.73 25.41
C ASN A 14 -2.96 -11.34 24.22
N ASN A 15 -2.97 -10.06 23.83
CA ASN A 15 -3.75 -9.51 22.70
C ASN A 15 -5.29 -9.60 22.87
N THR A 16 -5.79 -9.72 24.10
CA THR A 16 -7.24 -9.65 24.35
C THR A 16 -7.78 -8.22 24.23
N TYR A 17 -6.94 -7.22 24.52
CA TYR A 17 -7.17 -5.82 24.18
C TYR A 17 -5.84 -5.10 23.95
N PHE A 18 -5.94 -3.85 23.53
CA PHE A 18 -4.82 -2.99 23.17
C PHE A 18 -4.99 -1.63 23.85
N THR A 19 -3.89 -1.06 24.30
CA THR A 19 -3.81 0.36 24.68
C THR A 19 -3.31 1.14 23.46
N VAL A 20 -4.09 2.13 23.04
CA VAL A 20 -3.81 2.97 21.88
C VAL A 20 -3.50 4.38 22.37
N SER A 21 -2.34 4.90 21.96
CA SER A 21 -1.87 6.24 22.33
C SER A 21 -1.55 7.08 21.10
N GLY A 22 -1.80 8.38 21.19
CA GLY A 22 -1.60 9.31 20.08
C GLY A 22 -1.81 10.76 20.48
N THR A 23 -2.01 11.61 19.49
CA THR A 23 -2.26 13.04 19.66
C THR A 23 -3.44 13.50 18.81
N TYR A 24 -4.27 14.39 19.35
CA TYR A 24 -5.26 15.13 18.59
C TYR A 24 -4.64 16.35 17.87
N PRO A 25 -5.35 16.99 16.92
CA PRO A 25 -4.84 18.16 16.17
C PRO A 25 -4.47 19.37 17.03
N ASP A 26 -5.00 19.47 18.25
CA ASP A 26 -4.66 20.49 19.25
C ASP A 26 -3.42 20.12 20.09
N ASN A 27 -2.67 19.09 19.68
CA ASN A 27 -1.55 18.47 20.40
C ASN A 27 -1.94 17.86 21.76
N LYS A 28 -3.23 17.64 22.01
CA LYS A 28 -3.67 16.93 23.21
C LYS A 28 -3.33 15.45 23.09
N GLU A 29 -2.60 14.93 24.09
CA GLU A 29 -2.35 13.50 24.19
C GLU A 29 -3.64 12.72 24.45
N ILE A 30 -3.74 11.55 23.82
CA ILE A 30 -4.87 10.64 23.99
C ILE A 30 -4.38 9.26 24.32
N THR A 31 -5.11 8.58 25.19
CA THR A 31 -4.94 7.16 25.44
C THR A 31 -6.31 6.54 25.68
N PHE A 32 -6.60 5.45 24.97
CA PHE A 32 -7.83 4.69 25.12
C PHE A 32 -7.54 3.20 24.86
N THR A 33 -8.50 2.34 25.20
CA THR A 33 -8.37 0.90 24.95
C THR A 33 -9.26 0.47 23.78
N ALA A 34 -8.83 -0.57 23.08
CA ALA A 34 -9.57 -1.20 22.00
C ALA A 34 -9.44 -2.73 22.11
N ARG A 35 -10.52 -3.47 21.85
CA ARG A 35 -10.47 -4.95 21.84
C ARG A 35 -9.78 -5.50 20.59
N LYS A 36 -9.81 -4.74 19.50
CA LYS A 36 -9.31 -5.11 18.17
C LYS A 36 -8.72 -3.90 17.47
N ILE A 37 -7.81 -4.13 16.54
CA ILE A 37 -7.14 -3.10 15.74
C ILE A 37 -7.30 -3.42 14.26
N VAL A 38 -7.68 -2.43 13.46
CA VAL A 38 -7.67 -2.52 11.99
C VAL A 38 -6.67 -1.48 11.47
N LEU A 39 -5.57 -1.96 10.92
CA LEU A 39 -4.54 -1.15 10.29
C LEU A 39 -4.99 -0.84 8.85
N ALA A 40 -5.37 0.40 8.61
CA ALA A 40 -5.75 0.94 7.30
C ALA A 40 -4.84 2.14 6.96
N THR A 41 -3.56 2.02 7.29
CA THR A 41 -2.60 3.15 7.26
C THR A 41 -2.11 3.49 5.87
N GLY A 42 -2.38 2.65 4.87
CA GLY A 42 -1.92 2.86 3.50
C GLY A 42 -0.40 2.84 3.36
N LEU A 43 0.07 3.36 2.23
CA LEU A 43 1.48 3.48 1.89
C LEU A 43 1.92 4.91 1.62
N ARG A 44 3.22 5.09 1.44
CA ARG A 44 3.85 6.34 1.00
C ARG A 44 4.75 6.07 -0.20
N ASP A 45 4.53 6.85 -1.27
CA ASP A 45 5.44 6.89 -2.42
C ASP A 45 6.74 7.62 -2.06
N LEU A 46 7.88 7.04 -2.47
CA LEU A 46 9.21 7.60 -2.31
C LEU A 46 9.62 8.34 -3.57
N LEU A 47 9.16 9.58 -3.68
CA LEU A 47 9.42 10.44 -4.83
C LEU A 47 10.88 10.93 -4.85
N PRO A 48 11.56 10.94 -6.01
CA PRO A 48 12.89 11.52 -6.15
C PRO A 48 12.87 13.04 -5.97
N ASP A 49 14.02 13.62 -5.63
CA ASP A 49 14.18 15.08 -5.50
C ASP A 49 14.36 15.81 -6.85
N THR A 50 14.08 15.14 -7.97
CA THR A 50 14.09 15.77 -9.29
C THR A 50 13.06 16.91 -9.32
N PRO A 51 13.49 18.16 -9.59
CA PRO A 51 12.58 19.32 -9.60
C PRO A 51 11.37 19.10 -10.50
N GLY A 52 10.17 19.32 -9.95
CA GLY A 52 8.90 19.14 -10.65
C GLY A 52 8.26 17.77 -10.46
N VAL A 53 8.97 16.76 -9.94
CA VAL A 53 8.33 15.45 -9.71
C VAL A 53 7.34 15.52 -8.55
N ARG A 54 7.74 16.10 -7.42
CA ARG A 54 6.88 16.21 -6.22
C ARG A 54 5.73 17.18 -6.45
N GLU A 55 6.00 18.29 -7.13
CA GLU A 55 5.03 19.36 -7.38
C GLU A 55 3.90 18.90 -8.31
N ASN A 56 4.18 17.96 -9.22
CA ASN A 56 3.25 17.47 -10.22
C ASN A 56 2.75 16.04 -9.95
N TRP A 57 3.09 15.44 -8.81
CA TRP A 57 2.60 14.10 -8.43
C TRP A 57 1.09 14.13 -8.22
N GLY A 58 0.35 13.31 -8.98
CA GLY A 58 -1.11 13.35 -9.04
C GLY A 58 -1.68 14.53 -9.83
N GLN A 59 -0.84 15.28 -10.55
CA GLN A 59 -1.20 16.43 -11.39
C GLN A 59 -0.42 16.34 -12.71
N GLY A 60 -0.71 15.33 -13.52
CA GLY A 60 -0.04 15.02 -14.78
C GLY A 60 1.09 13.99 -14.67
N LEU A 61 1.62 13.71 -13.48
CA LEU A 61 2.53 12.58 -13.22
C LEU A 61 1.82 11.56 -12.34
N TYR A 62 1.57 10.37 -12.89
CA TYR A 62 0.73 9.36 -12.25
C TYR A 62 1.42 8.00 -12.19
N TRP A 63 0.91 7.14 -11.33
CA TRP A 63 1.34 5.75 -11.21
C TRP A 63 0.37 4.75 -11.84
N CYS A 64 -0.89 5.14 -12.03
CA CYS A 64 -1.98 4.26 -12.42
C CYS A 64 -2.67 4.77 -13.69
N MET A 65 -2.46 4.12 -14.83
CA MET A 65 -3.19 4.49 -16.06
C MET A 65 -4.68 4.21 -15.98
N TRP A 66 -5.11 3.30 -15.12
CA TRP A 66 -6.53 2.99 -14.93
C TRP A 66 -7.26 4.08 -14.14
N CYS A 67 -6.50 4.93 -13.45
CA CYS A 67 -6.99 5.99 -12.61
C CYS A 67 -7.01 7.32 -13.37
N ASP A 68 -5.93 7.62 -14.11
CA ASP A 68 -5.68 8.95 -14.68
C ASP A 68 -5.45 8.94 -16.20
N GLY A 69 -5.45 7.75 -16.82
CA GLY A 69 -5.10 7.60 -18.23
C GLY A 69 -6.20 8.04 -19.20
N HIS A 70 -7.48 7.89 -18.82
CA HIS A 70 -8.58 8.17 -19.73
C HIS A 70 -8.71 9.66 -20.07
N GLU A 71 -8.56 10.53 -19.06
CA GLU A 71 -8.57 11.99 -19.17
C GLU A 71 -7.43 12.49 -20.07
N HIS A 72 -6.38 11.69 -20.25
CA HIS A 72 -5.19 11.96 -21.07
C HIS A 72 -5.08 11.07 -22.32
N ALA A 73 -6.14 10.37 -22.71
CA ALA A 73 -6.13 9.46 -23.86
C ALA A 73 -5.80 10.19 -25.17
N ASP A 74 -5.12 9.48 -26.08
CA ASP A 74 -4.66 9.99 -27.38
C ASP A 74 -3.67 11.19 -27.32
N GLN A 75 -3.23 11.60 -26.13
CA GLN A 75 -2.25 12.67 -25.93
C GLN A 75 -0.81 12.14 -25.88
N ALA A 76 0.19 13.03 -25.91
CA ALA A 76 1.59 12.65 -25.85
C ALA A 76 1.98 12.22 -24.44
N LEU A 77 2.26 10.94 -24.25
CA LEU A 77 2.59 10.33 -22.97
C LEU A 77 4.11 10.17 -22.79
N GLY A 78 4.60 10.49 -21.61
CA GLY A 78 5.96 10.16 -21.16
C GLY A 78 5.97 8.98 -20.20
N LEU A 79 6.76 7.94 -20.48
CA LEU A 79 7.03 6.89 -19.50
C LEU A 79 8.31 7.24 -18.76
N LEU A 80 8.26 7.38 -17.44
CA LEU A 80 9.46 7.58 -16.62
C LEU A 80 9.79 6.28 -15.91
N GLY A 81 11.03 5.79 -16.07
CA GLY A 81 11.46 4.56 -15.42
C GLY A 81 12.71 3.97 -16.05
N PRO A 82 13.32 2.95 -15.43
CA PRO A 82 14.50 2.31 -15.99
C PRO A 82 14.18 1.59 -17.31
N LEU A 83 15.16 1.46 -18.20
CA LEU A 83 14.99 0.74 -19.48
C LEU A 83 14.38 -0.66 -19.31
N THR A 84 14.71 -1.34 -18.21
CA THR A 84 14.25 -2.69 -17.90
C THR A 84 12.74 -2.83 -17.72
N THR A 85 12.01 -1.74 -17.45
CA THR A 85 10.54 -1.79 -17.30
C THR A 85 9.79 -1.34 -18.55
N VAL A 86 10.46 -0.60 -19.46
CA VAL A 86 9.83 0.05 -20.62
C VAL A 86 8.96 -0.90 -21.46
N PRO A 87 9.39 -2.11 -21.85
CA PRO A 87 8.56 -2.97 -22.71
C PRO A 87 7.25 -3.39 -22.03
N GLY A 88 7.29 -3.64 -20.71
CA GLY A 88 6.13 -3.93 -19.89
C GLY A 88 5.16 -2.75 -19.84
N THR A 89 5.67 -1.58 -19.48
CA THR A 89 4.86 -0.36 -19.38
C THR A 89 4.26 0.05 -20.72
N VAL A 90 4.97 -0.12 -21.83
CA VAL A 90 4.44 0.14 -23.18
C VAL A 90 3.23 -0.76 -23.48
N ARG A 91 3.29 -2.05 -23.15
CA ARG A 91 2.12 -2.95 -23.33
C ARG A 91 0.91 -2.50 -22.55
N GLU A 92 1.11 -1.86 -21.41
CA GLU A 92 0.06 -1.43 -20.51
C GLU A 92 -0.67 -0.17 -21.01
N VAL A 93 0.03 0.71 -21.74
CA VAL A 93 -0.51 2.04 -22.14
C VAL A 93 -1.00 2.12 -23.58
N LEU A 94 -0.59 1.21 -24.47
CA LEU A 94 -0.80 1.36 -25.92
C LEU A 94 -2.26 1.39 -26.38
N SER A 95 -3.20 0.89 -25.58
CA SER A 95 -4.64 1.01 -25.86
C SER A 95 -5.20 2.40 -25.55
N VAL A 96 -4.43 3.24 -24.85
CA VAL A 96 -4.83 4.57 -24.38
C VAL A 96 -4.01 5.67 -25.06
N ASN A 97 -2.71 5.46 -25.27
CA ASN A 97 -1.82 6.43 -25.91
C ASN A 97 -0.89 5.75 -26.92
N THR A 98 -0.78 6.34 -28.12
CA THR A 98 0.15 5.87 -29.17
C THR A 98 1.34 6.79 -29.42
N ASP A 99 1.27 8.07 -29.02
CA ASP A 99 2.44 8.97 -28.96
C ASP A 99 3.12 8.80 -27.60
N VAL A 100 4.15 7.95 -27.55
CA VAL A 100 4.82 7.55 -26.31
C VAL A 100 6.33 7.72 -26.46
N ILE A 101 6.94 8.40 -25.48
CA ILE A 101 8.40 8.41 -25.28
C ILE A 101 8.72 7.85 -23.91
N ALA A 102 9.67 6.91 -23.85
CA ALA A 102 10.22 6.39 -22.61
C ALA A 102 11.48 7.18 -22.22
N PHE A 103 11.41 7.95 -21.14
CA PHE A 103 12.53 8.67 -20.56
C PHE A 103 13.21 7.80 -19.51
N VAL A 104 14.39 7.31 -19.84
CA VAL A 104 15.08 6.27 -19.07
C VAL A 104 16.28 6.78 -18.27
N ASN A 105 16.51 8.10 -18.28
CA ASN A 105 17.39 8.82 -17.34
C ASN A 105 18.78 8.17 -17.14
N GLY A 106 19.51 7.92 -18.23
CA GLY A 106 20.84 7.31 -18.22
C GLY A 106 20.87 5.79 -18.04
N THR A 107 19.71 5.13 -17.87
CA THR A 107 19.66 3.68 -17.66
C THR A 107 19.74 2.87 -18.96
N ASP A 108 19.76 3.50 -20.14
CA ASP A 108 20.04 2.81 -21.40
C ASP A 108 21.53 2.48 -21.54
N THR A 109 21.96 1.45 -20.82
CA THR A 109 23.32 0.91 -20.79
C THR A 109 23.34 -0.51 -21.35
N ASP A 110 24.49 -1.00 -21.81
CA ASP A 110 24.62 -2.38 -22.32
C ASP A 110 24.13 -3.43 -21.31
N ALA A 111 24.43 -3.22 -20.02
CA ALA A 111 23.99 -4.10 -18.95
C ALA A 111 22.45 -4.13 -18.82
N ASN A 112 21.80 -2.97 -18.86
CA ASN A 112 20.35 -2.90 -18.78
C ASN A 112 19.68 -3.38 -20.07
N ARG A 113 20.26 -3.12 -21.25
CA ARG A 113 19.78 -3.70 -22.51
C ARG A 113 19.80 -5.23 -22.47
N ALA A 114 20.89 -5.82 -21.98
CA ALA A 114 20.99 -7.28 -21.81
C ALA A 114 20.00 -7.81 -20.76
N ALA A 115 19.75 -7.07 -19.68
CA ALA A 115 18.74 -7.44 -18.69
C ALA A 115 17.32 -7.39 -19.25
N THR A 116 16.98 -6.34 -20.02
CA THR A 116 15.70 -6.22 -20.73
C THR A 116 15.54 -7.33 -21.76
N GLU A 117 16.59 -7.67 -22.51
CA GLU A 117 16.55 -8.77 -23.48
C GLU A 117 16.23 -10.12 -22.84
N LYS A 118 16.71 -10.35 -21.61
CA LYS A 118 16.44 -11.58 -20.87
C LYS A 118 14.97 -11.70 -20.47
N SER A 119 14.31 -10.60 -20.07
CA SER A 119 12.88 -10.61 -19.73
C SER A 119 11.98 -10.52 -20.96
N ASP A 120 12.43 -9.82 -22.00
CA ASP A 120 11.67 -9.48 -23.20
C ASP A 120 12.55 -9.65 -24.46
N PRO A 121 12.75 -10.89 -24.99
CA PRO A 121 13.73 -11.21 -26.05
C PRO A 121 13.50 -10.58 -27.44
N ARG A 122 12.52 -9.69 -27.58
CA ARG A 122 12.22 -8.94 -28.82
C ARG A 122 11.81 -7.51 -28.52
N TRP A 123 12.19 -6.98 -27.35
CA TRP A 123 11.72 -5.68 -26.89
C TRP A 123 12.06 -4.57 -27.89
N GLN A 124 13.24 -4.60 -28.50
CA GLN A 124 13.66 -3.59 -29.47
C GLN A 124 12.77 -3.58 -30.71
N GLU A 125 12.44 -4.76 -31.23
CA GLU A 125 11.52 -4.90 -32.37
C GLU A 125 10.12 -4.45 -31.99
N TYR A 126 9.68 -4.75 -30.77
CA TYR A 126 8.38 -4.34 -30.25
C TYR A 126 8.28 -2.81 -30.09
N LEU A 127 9.29 -2.17 -29.49
CA LEU A 127 9.34 -0.71 -29.39
C LEU A 127 9.35 -0.05 -30.77
N LYS A 128 10.13 -0.61 -31.71
CA LYS A 128 10.18 -0.14 -33.10
C LYS A 128 8.84 -0.28 -33.81
N LEU A 129 8.13 -1.40 -33.61
CA LEU A 129 6.80 -1.64 -34.21
C LEU A 129 5.79 -0.56 -33.81
N HIS A 130 5.89 -0.05 -32.59
CA HIS A 130 5.01 0.98 -32.04
C HIS A 130 5.62 2.39 -32.06
N ASN A 131 6.74 2.59 -32.77
CA ASN A 131 7.45 3.87 -32.84
C ASN A 131 7.80 4.49 -31.48
N ILE A 132 8.04 3.66 -30.45
CA ILE A 132 8.41 4.12 -29.12
C ILE A 132 9.84 4.65 -29.14
N GLN A 133 10.03 5.91 -28.78
CA GLN A 133 11.35 6.49 -28.61
C GLN A 133 11.87 6.23 -27.20
N VAL A 134 13.14 5.84 -27.08
CA VAL A 134 13.85 5.74 -25.81
C VAL A 134 14.75 6.97 -25.69
N GLU A 135 14.43 7.83 -24.73
CA GLU A 135 15.18 9.05 -24.41
C GLU A 135 16.07 8.79 -23.19
N ASN A 136 17.37 8.69 -23.42
CA ASN A 136 18.33 8.31 -22.38
C ASN A 136 19.00 9.49 -21.67
N ARG A 137 18.79 10.74 -22.11
CA ARG A 137 19.40 11.90 -21.46
C ARG A 137 18.93 12.03 -20.01
N THR A 138 19.81 12.55 -19.15
CA THR A 138 19.49 12.79 -17.75
C THR A 138 18.48 13.91 -17.61
N ILE A 139 17.34 13.65 -16.96
CA ILE A 139 16.30 14.64 -16.68
C ILE A 139 16.81 15.58 -15.58
N ALA A 140 16.81 16.87 -15.89
CA ALA A 140 17.14 17.94 -14.96
C ALA A 140 15.89 18.47 -14.22
N ALA A 141 14.74 18.56 -14.90
CA ALA A 141 13.48 19.02 -14.31
C ALA A 141 12.27 18.65 -15.19
N ILE A 142 11.08 18.63 -14.59
CA ILE A 142 9.78 18.53 -15.30
C ILE A 142 8.94 19.75 -14.93
N GLU A 143 8.77 20.68 -15.87
CA GLU A 143 8.01 21.92 -15.65
C GLU A 143 6.60 21.81 -16.21
N ARG A 144 5.57 22.04 -15.39
CA ARG A 144 4.19 22.19 -15.86
C ARG A 144 4.00 23.58 -16.46
N LEU A 145 3.73 23.64 -17.76
CA LEU A 145 3.52 24.87 -18.52
C LEU A 145 2.03 25.25 -18.61
N ARG A 146 1.15 24.25 -18.59
CA ARG A 146 -0.30 24.42 -18.63
C ARG A 146 -0.94 23.36 -17.76
N ASP A 147 -1.88 23.79 -16.93
CA ASP A 147 -2.76 22.93 -16.15
C ASP A 147 -3.96 22.51 -17.03
N GLY A 148 -4.05 21.22 -17.33
CA GLY A 148 -5.11 20.63 -18.14
C GLY A 148 -6.46 20.52 -17.45
N SER A 149 -6.49 20.62 -16.11
CA SER A 149 -7.71 20.57 -15.29
C SER A 149 -8.46 21.90 -15.24
N LEU A 150 -7.95 22.94 -15.91
CA LEU A 150 -8.53 24.27 -15.93
C LEU A 150 -9.05 24.67 -17.33
N PRO A 151 -10.29 25.21 -17.42
CA PRO A 151 -11.26 25.34 -16.33
C PRO A 151 -11.74 23.95 -15.84
N PRO A 152 -12.23 23.85 -14.58
CA PRO A 152 -12.70 22.57 -14.05
C PRO A 152 -13.75 21.91 -14.95
N GLY A 153 -13.64 20.59 -15.11
CA GLY A 153 -14.61 19.81 -15.86
C GLY A 153 -16.03 19.90 -15.28
N ASP A 154 -17.02 19.68 -16.14
CA ASP A 154 -18.43 19.58 -15.71
C ASP A 154 -18.61 18.28 -14.90
N PRO A 155 -18.92 18.36 -13.59
CA PRO A 155 -19.05 17.18 -12.74
C PRO A 155 -20.24 16.29 -13.09
N SER A 156 -21.13 16.72 -13.99
CA SER A 156 -22.22 15.89 -14.52
C SER A 156 -21.79 14.95 -15.66
N LEU A 157 -20.62 15.19 -16.25
CA LEU A 157 -20.06 14.33 -17.29
C LEU A 157 -19.26 13.19 -16.66
N ALA A 158 -19.22 12.05 -17.36
CA ALA A 158 -18.50 10.87 -16.89
C ALA A 158 -16.97 11.05 -16.93
N THR A 159 -16.46 11.93 -17.79
CA THR A 159 -15.04 12.24 -17.95
C THR A 159 -14.86 13.68 -18.44
N HIS A 160 -13.65 14.22 -18.26
CA HIS A 160 -13.22 15.52 -18.74
C HIS A 160 -11.80 15.38 -19.29
N ALA A 161 -11.59 15.66 -20.58
CA ALA A 161 -10.27 15.60 -21.16
C ALA A 161 -9.36 16.69 -20.56
N GLU A 162 -8.23 16.29 -19.99
CA GLU A 162 -7.25 17.18 -19.38
C GLU A 162 -6.09 17.41 -20.34
N HIS A 163 -5.93 18.65 -20.82
CA HIS A 163 -4.91 18.99 -21.81
C HIS A 163 -3.68 19.64 -21.20
N ASP A 164 -3.07 18.94 -20.24
CA ASP A 164 -1.83 19.36 -19.62
C ASP A 164 -0.71 19.59 -20.63
N LEU A 165 0.28 20.40 -20.25
CA LEU A 165 1.50 20.56 -21.03
C LEU A 165 2.69 20.67 -20.10
N PHE A 166 3.65 19.77 -20.26
CA PHE A 166 4.89 19.73 -19.52
C PHE A 166 6.09 19.90 -20.43
N ARG A 167 7.15 20.47 -19.87
CA ARG A 167 8.48 20.55 -20.46
C ARG A 167 9.44 19.69 -19.66
N VAL A 168 9.93 18.62 -20.27
CA VAL A 168 11.03 17.80 -19.76
C VAL A 168 12.34 18.49 -20.12
N ARG A 169 13.06 19.00 -19.13
CA ARG A 169 14.42 19.54 -19.30
C ARG A 169 15.44 18.46 -19.03
N PHE A 170 16.49 18.46 -19.84
CA PHE A 170 17.65 17.60 -19.65
C PHE A 170 18.84 18.42 -19.15
N THR A 171 19.87 17.73 -18.67
CA THR A 171 21.16 18.36 -18.36
C THR A 171 21.83 18.94 -19.60
N GLU A 172 21.46 18.47 -20.79
CA GLU A 172 22.00 18.91 -22.07
C GLU A 172 20.99 18.79 -23.22
N GLY A 173 21.12 19.68 -24.21
CA GLY A 173 20.28 19.72 -25.40
C GLY A 173 18.88 20.31 -25.18
N GLU A 174 18.07 20.23 -26.24
CA GLU A 174 16.72 20.82 -26.24
C GLU A 174 15.74 20.01 -25.38
N PRO A 175 14.78 20.69 -24.73
CA PRO A 175 13.74 20.04 -23.95
C PRO A 175 12.71 19.35 -24.84
N ILE A 176 11.95 18.43 -24.25
CA ILE A 176 10.87 17.71 -24.91
C ILE A 176 9.53 18.05 -24.23
N LEU A 177 8.47 18.21 -25.00
CA LEU A 177 7.12 18.43 -24.48
C LEU A 177 6.35 17.11 -24.34
N ARG A 178 5.54 16.99 -23.28
CA ARG A 178 4.57 15.90 -23.05
C ARG A 178 3.32 16.42 -22.36
N ASN A 179 2.22 15.69 -22.49
CA ASN A 179 0.94 16.04 -21.86
C ASN A 179 0.80 15.40 -20.48
N SER A 180 1.23 14.16 -20.32
CA SER A 180 1.20 13.46 -19.03
C SER A 180 2.33 12.45 -18.93
N PHE A 181 2.50 11.88 -17.75
CA PHE A 181 3.51 10.88 -17.47
C PHE A 181 2.96 9.72 -16.66
N LEU A 182 3.45 8.54 -16.99
CA LEU A 182 3.30 7.35 -16.18
C LEU A 182 4.66 6.95 -15.60
N THR A 183 4.70 6.68 -14.30
CA THR A 183 5.92 6.30 -13.59
C THR A 183 5.59 5.44 -12.37
N SER A 184 6.53 4.62 -11.94
CA SER A 184 6.42 3.87 -10.70
C SER A 184 7.65 4.14 -9.84
N TYR A 185 7.41 4.68 -8.65
CA TYR A 185 8.44 4.88 -7.64
C TYR A 185 8.35 3.80 -6.56
N LYS A 186 9.41 3.67 -5.76
CA LYS A 186 9.37 2.77 -4.61
C LYS A 186 8.33 3.29 -3.61
N GLU A 187 7.73 2.37 -2.87
CA GLU A 187 6.73 2.66 -1.86
C GLU A 187 7.11 1.98 -0.53
N GLU A 188 6.69 2.58 0.57
CA GLU A 188 6.88 2.06 1.93
C GLU A 188 5.60 2.16 2.76
N GLN A 189 5.55 1.44 3.88
CA GLN A 189 4.45 1.58 4.85
C GLN A 189 4.37 3.03 5.32
N HIS A 190 3.18 3.61 5.28
CA HIS A 190 2.97 4.98 5.79
C HIS A 190 3.20 5.07 7.31
N SER A 191 3.06 3.94 8.02
CA SER A 191 3.16 3.86 9.47
C SER A 191 3.93 2.63 9.90
N SER A 192 4.76 2.79 10.94
CA SER A 192 5.46 1.67 11.59
C SER A 192 4.55 0.83 12.50
N LEU A 193 3.34 1.30 12.84
CA LEU A 193 2.49 0.71 13.88
C LEU A 193 2.29 -0.80 13.72
N GLY A 194 2.09 -1.29 12.48
CA GLY A 194 1.96 -2.73 12.24
C GLY A 194 3.23 -3.51 12.60
N VAL A 195 4.38 -3.02 12.14
CA VAL A 195 5.69 -3.64 12.44
C VAL A 195 6.00 -3.56 13.93
N ASP A 196 5.73 -2.42 14.57
CA ASP A 196 5.93 -2.20 16.01
C ASP A 196 5.07 -3.14 16.86
N MET A 197 3.89 -3.53 16.35
CA MET A 197 3.01 -4.53 16.97
C MET A 197 3.45 -5.98 16.70
N GLY A 198 4.50 -6.22 15.92
CA GLY A 198 4.97 -7.56 15.57
C GLY A 198 4.26 -8.20 14.38
N VAL A 199 3.55 -7.42 13.56
CA VAL A 199 2.99 -7.93 12.30
C VAL A 199 4.13 -8.24 11.34
N LYS A 200 4.12 -9.45 10.78
CA LYS A 200 5.11 -9.88 9.79
C LYS A 200 4.91 -9.15 8.47
N MET A 201 6.03 -8.89 7.79
CA MET A 201 6.04 -8.27 6.48
C MET A 201 6.19 -9.32 5.37
N LEU A 202 5.47 -9.11 4.26
CA LEU A 202 5.72 -9.77 2.98
C LEU A 202 6.17 -8.68 2.00
N GLY A 203 7.46 -8.61 1.70
CA GLY A 203 8.04 -7.46 1.00
C GLY A 203 7.92 -6.19 1.85
N ASN A 204 7.32 -5.14 1.27
CA ASN A 204 7.02 -3.88 1.95
C ASN A 204 5.58 -3.81 2.50
N LYS A 205 4.82 -4.92 2.49
CA LYS A 205 3.41 -4.99 2.92
C LYS A 205 3.21 -5.77 4.22
N LEU A 206 2.21 -5.38 5.01
CA LEU A 206 1.78 -6.10 6.21
C LEU A 206 1.07 -7.40 5.81
N THR A 207 1.49 -8.51 6.38
CA THR A 207 0.87 -9.81 6.13
C THR A 207 -0.58 -9.82 6.60
N ALA A 208 -1.51 -10.19 5.72
CA ALA A 208 -2.92 -10.39 6.04
C ALA A 208 -3.47 -11.66 5.38
N ASP A 209 -4.20 -12.47 6.13
CA ASP A 209 -4.85 -13.68 5.61
C ASP A 209 -6.24 -13.37 5.08
N GLN A 210 -6.40 -13.47 3.76
CA GLN A 210 -7.69 -13.30 3.13
C GLN A 210 -8.73 -14.25 3.71
N SER A 211 -8.45 -15.53 3.86
CA SER A 211 -9.42 -16.53 4.36
C SER A 211 -9.94 -16.21 5.77
N LYS A 212 -9.13 -15.54 6.60
CA LYS A 212 -9.47 -15.12 7.97
C LYS A 212 -9.84 -13.64 8.10
N GLY A 213 -10.44 -13.08 7.04
CA GLY A 213 -10.98 -11.72 7.08
C GLY A 213 -9.91 -10.62 7.12
N LEU A 214 -8.72 -10.86 6.57
CA LEU A 214 -7.56 -9.96 6.57
C LEU A 214 -6.89 -9.82 7.96
N MET A 215 -7.05 -10.83 8.80
CA MET A 215 -6.33 -10.91 10.07
C MET A 215 -4.83 -11.11 9.82
N THR A 216 -3.99 -10.48 10.64
CA THR A 216 -2.54 -10.65 10.61
C THR A 216 -2.09 -11.84 11.47
N ASN A 217 -0.79 -12.05 11.63
CA ASN A 217 -0.25 -13.01 12.60
C ASN A 217 -0.45 -12.58 14.06
N VAL A 218 -0.83 -11.32 14.33
CA VAL A 218 -1.08 -10.84 15.68
C VAL A 218 -2.57 -10.97 15.98
N PRO A 219 -2.99 -11.80 16.95
CA PRO A 219 -4.39 -12.03 17.26
C PRO A 219 -5.16 -10.72 17.51
N GLY A 220 -6.28 -10.52 16.81
CA GLY A 220 -7.12 -9.33 16.99
C GLY A 220 -6.65 -8.09 16.21
N VAL A 221 -5.60 -8.22 15.41
CA VAL A 221 -5.09 -7.18 14.50
C VAL A 221 -5.36 -7.59 13.06
N TYR A 222 -5.83 -6.63 12.27
CA TYR A 222 -6.15 -6.79 10.85
C TYR A 222 -5.38 -5.75 10.04
N ALA A 223 -5.04 -6.03 8.78
CA ALA A 223 -4.45 -5.07 7.87
C ALA A 223 -5.25 -5.03 6.56
N ILE A 224 -5.69 -3.84 6.14
CA ILE A 224 -6.60 -3.65 4.99
C ILE A 224 -6.13 -2.53 4.06
N GLY A 225 -6.65 -2.50 2.83
CA GLY A 225 -6.24 -1.53 1.82
C GLY A 225 -4.76 -1.63 1.49
N ASP A 226 -4.15 -0.53 1.05
CA ASP A 226 -2.81 -0.58 0.44
C ASP A 226 -1.68 -1.05 1.36
N CYS A 227 -1.88 -1.00 2.69
CA CYS A 227 -0.86 -1.45 3.62
C CYS A 227 -0.73 -2.98 3.69
N ASN A 228 -1.73 -3.72 3.21
CA ASN A 228 -1.81 -5.18 3.32
C ASN A 228 -1.13 -5.92 2.15
N SER A 229 -0.82 -7.20 2.35
CA SER A 229 -0.03 -8.03 1.43
C SER A 229 -0.78 -8.68 0.26
N ASP A 230 -2.03 -8.28 -0.01
CA ASP A 230 -2.82 -8.81 -1.13
C ASP A 230 -2.51 -8.17 -2.49
N ASN A 231 -1.65 -7.14 -2.51
CA ASN A 231 -1.09 -6.50 -3.70
C ASN A 231 -2.12 -5.95 -4.70
N VAL A 232 -3.26 -5.46 -4.20
CA VAL A 232 -4.24 -4.75 -5.02
C VAL A 232 -4.48 -3.35 -4.43
N THR A 233 -3.91 -2.33 -5.06
CA THR A 233 -3.93 -0.94 -4.58
C THR A 233 -4.91 -0.09 -5.39
N ASN A 234 -6.18 -0.08 -4.97
CA ASN A 234 -7.18 0.85 -5.49
C ASN A 234 -8.32 1.05 -4.49
N VAL A 235 -9.06 2.14 -4.67
CA VAL A 235 -10.15 2.52 -3.75
C VAL A 235 -11.24 1.45 -3.63
N PRO A 236 -11.77 0.86 -4.72
CA PRO A 236 -12.74 -0.22 -4.61
C PRO A 236 -12.24 -1.43 -3.81
N HIS A 237 -10.97 -1.78 -3.96
CA HIS A 237 -10.37 -2.91 -3.23
C HIS A 237 -10.11 -2.57 -1.76
N ALA A 238 -9.70 -1.35 -1.45
CA ALA A 238 -9.63 -0.88 -0.06
C ALA A 238 -10.99 -0.94 0.64
N LEU A 239 -12.07 -0.58 -0.05
CA LEU A 239 -13.44 -0.74 0.45
C LEU A 239 -13.81 -2.22 0.66
N PHE A 240 -13.45 -3.09 -0.30
CA PHE A 240 -13.69 -4.53 -0.20
C PHE A 240 -12.98 -5.14 1.02
N THR A 241 -11.69 -4.87 1.20
CA THR A 241 -10.90 -5.40 2.31
C THR A 241 -11.39 -4.88 3.65
N GLY A 242 -11.77 -3.59 3.72
CA GLY A 242 -12.42 -3.01 4.90
C GLY A 242 -13.75 -3.67 5.25
N LYS A 243 -14.63 -3.90 4.27
CA LYS A 243 -15.89 -4.63 4.47
C LYS A 243 -15.64 -6.07 4.95
N ARG A 244 -14.66 -6.74 4.35
CA ARG A 244 -14.31 -8.13 4.68
C ARG A 244 -13.83 -8.23 6.13
N ALA A 245 -12.92 -7.35 6.54
CA ALA A 245 -12.43 -7.28 7.91
C ALA A 245 -13.53 -6.91 8.90
N GLY A 246 -14.38 -5.92 8.57
CA GLY A 246 -15.47 -5.48 9.44
C GLY A 246 -16.46 -6.60 9.79
N VAL A 247 -16.90 -7.38 8.79
CA VAL A 247 -17.81 -8.53 9.02
C VAL A 247 -17.14 -9.61 9.87
N TYR A 248 -15.89 -9.96 9.54
CA TYR A 248 -15.17 -11.01 10.25
C TYR A 248 -14.90 -10.63 11.72
N LEU A 249 -14.44 -9.40 11.93
CA LEU A 249 -14.16 -8.83 13.24
C LEU A 249 -15.43 -8.75 14.11
N HIS A 250 -16.58 -8.39 13.54
CA HIS A 250 -17.84 -8.37 14.27
C HIS A 250 -18.21 -9.76 14.80
N VAL A 251 -18.20 -10.79 13.95
CA VAL A 251 -18.51 -12.17 14.38
C VAL A 251 -17.50 -12.66 15.43
N GLN A 252 -16.22 -12.31 15.28
CA GLN A 252 -15.20 -12.67 16.25
C GLN A 252 -15.42 -12.00 17.62
N LEU A 253 -15.84 -10.73 17.65
CA LEU A 253 -16.19 -10.03 18.89
C LEU A 253 -17.38 -10.69 19.60
N GLU A 254 -18.40 -11.12 18.86
CA GLU A 254 -19.57 -11.79 19.45
C GLU A 254 -19.24 -13.19 19.97
N ARG A 255 -18.35 -13.95 19.30
CA ARG A 255 -17.83 -15.21 19.83
C ARG A 255 -17.07 -15.03 21.14
N GLU A 256 -16.34 -13.93 21.27
CA GLU A 256 -15.66 -13.57 22.52
C GLU A 256 -16.65 -13.15 23.62
N ASN A 257 -17.73 -12.45 23.25
CA ASN A 257 -18.81 -12.09 24.18
C ASN A 257 -19.51 -13.35 24.70
N GLU A 258 -19.93 -14.24 23.80
CA GLU A 258 -20.53 -15.54 24.12
C GLU A 258 -19.62 -16.34 25.06
N ALA A 259 -18.34 -16.44 24.75
CA ALA A 259 -17.37 -17.15 25.59
C ALA A 259 -17.27 -16.53 27.00
N ALA A 260 -17.27 -15.20 27.11
CA ALA A 260 -17.23 -14.51 28.39
C ALA A 260 -18.53 -14.71 29.20
N GLU A 261 -19.69 -14.70 28.53
CA GLU A 261 -20.99 -14.98 29.14
C GLU A 261 -21.08 -16.41 29.67
N LEU A 262 -20.67 -17.39 28.86
CA LEU A 262 -20.61 -18.80 29.27
C LEU A 262 -19.63 -19.00 30.44
N ALA A 263 -18.44 -18.40 30.37
CA ALA A 263 -17.46 -18.46 31.47
C ALA A 263 -18.00 -17.83 32.76
N ALA A 264 -18.86 -16.80 32.67
CA ALA A 264 -19.50 -16.20 33.84
C ALA A 264 -20.60 -17.10 34.45
N LEU A 265 -21.30 -17.89 33.62
CA LEU A 265 -22.21 -18.95 34.09
C LEU A 265 -21.43 -20.07 34.81
N ASP A 266 -20.31 -20.49 34.22
CA ASP A 266 -19.39 -21.46 34.82
C ASP A 266 -18.71 -20.89 36.08
N GLY A 267 -18.50 -19.58 36.15
CA GLY A 267 -18.00 -18.87 37.34
C GLY A 267 -18.99 -18.81 38.50
N LYS A 268 -20.30 -18.98 38.23
CA LYS A 268 -21.31 -19.28 39.27
C LYS A 268 -21.35 -20.76 39.65
N SER A 269 -20.54 -21.60 38.99
CA SER A 269 -20.29 -23.01 39.31
C SER A 269 -18.78 -23.33 39.29
N SER A 270 -18.00 -22.56 40.05
CA SER A 270 -16.62 -22.85 40.50
C SER A 270 -15.64 -23.49 39.49
N VAL A 271 -14.83 -22.71 38.74
CA VAL A 271 -13.48 -23.19 38.31
C VAL A 271 -12.42 -22.06 38.22
N SER A 272 -11.23 -22.42 38.71
CA SER A 272 -9.95 -21.70 38.85
C SER A 272 -9.30 -21.11 37.58
N ARG A 273 -8.29 -20.25 37.82
CA ARG A 273 -7.27 -19.66 36.92
C ARG A 273 -6.78 -20.51 35.72
N ARG A 274 -6.90 -21.84 35.77
CA ARG A 274 -6.60 -22.74 34.64
C ARG A 274 -7.51 -22.48 33.43
N SER A 275 -8.80 -22.22 33.65
CA SER A 275 -9.78 -22.02 32.57
C SER A 275 -9.41 -20.85 31.64
N PHE A 276 -8.93 -19.74 32.20
CA PHE A 276 -8.55 -18.56 31.42
C PHE A 276 -7.30 -18.79 30.56
N HIS A 277 -6.33 -19.54 31.09
CA HIS A 277 -5.11 -19.91 30.37
C HIS A 277 -5.40 -20.87 29.22
N ASP A 278 -6.28 -21.85 29.45
CA ASP A 278 -6.70 -22.81 28.43
C ASP A 278 -7.53 -22.13 27.32
N HIS A 279 -8.32 -21.11 27.68
CA HIS A 279 -9.09 -20.31 26.72
C HIS A 279 -8.20 -19.40 25.86
N ALA A 280 -7.24 -18.70 26.48
CA ALA A 280 -6.25 -17.90 25.76
C ALA A 280 -5.40 -18.76 24.81
N ARG A 281 -5.05 -19.97 25.25
CA ARG A 281 -4.36 -20.96 24.40
C ARG A 281 -5.24 -21.47 23.26
N SER A 282 -6.54 -21.71 23.50
CA SER A 282 -7.47 -22.11 22.44
C SER A 282 -7.71 -21.02 21.38
N LEU A 283 -7.74 -19.75 21.80
CA LEU A 283 -7.75 -18.61 20.88
C LEU A 283 -6.44 -18.53 20.10
N TRP A 284 -5.31 -18.67 20.80
CA TRP A 284 -4.00 -18.73 20.17
C TRP A 284 -3.91 -19.83 19.13
N ASP A 285 -4.27 -21.07 19.44
CA ASP A 285 -4.19 -22.21 18.51
C ASP A 285 -5.12 -22.07 17.29
N ARG A 286 -6.23 -21.33 17.41
CA ARG A 286 -7.12 -21.03 16.28
C ARG A 286 -6.61 -19.88 15.40
N MET A 287 -5.94 -18.91 16.01
CA MET A 287 -5.53 -17.66 15.35
C MET A 287 -4.11 -17.77 14.78
N ASN A 288 -3.22 -18.45 15.49
CA ASN A 288 -1.86 -18.78 15.10
C ASN A 288 -1.88 -19.83 13.99
N GLY A 289 -1.05 -19.64 12.95
CA GLY A 289 -0.84 -20.67 11.92
C GLY A 289 -0.06 -21.88 12.46
N GLU A 290 0.08 -22.94 11.67
CA GLU A 290 0.99 -24.04 12.01
C GLU A 290 2.46 -23.63 11.83
N LYS A 291 3.39 -24.38 12.44
CA LYS A 291 4.82 -24.09 12.32
C LYS A 291 5.27 -24.26 10.86
N GLY A 292 5.60 -23.14 10.22
CA GLY A 292 5.93 -23.08 8.79
C GLY A 292 4.97 -22.18 8.00
N ASP A 293 3.81 -21.86 8.57
CA ASP A 293 2.85 -20.95 7.97
C ASP A 293 3.29 -19.49 8.12
N LEU A 294 2.85 -18.68 7.17
CA LEU A 294 3.06 -17.24 7.15
C LEU A 294 2.58 -16.59 8.47
N LEU A 295 1.47 -17.06 9.02
CA LEU A 295 0.84 -16.54 10.25
C LEU A 295 1.42 -17.07 11.56
N TYR A 296 2.43 -17.94 11.54
CA TYR A 296 2.97 -18.53 12.77
C TYR A 296 3.69 -17.49 13.64
N ALA A 297 3.09 -17.07 14.75
CA ALA A 297 3.60 -16.12 15.73
C ALA A 297 4.47 -16.76 16.85
N GLY A 298 4.71 -18.08 16.80
CA GLY A 298 5.47 -18.79 17.83
C GLY A 298 4.59 -19.66 18.74
N SER A 299 5.20 -20.31 19.74
CA SER A 299 4.43 -21.05 20.75
C SER A 299 3.88 -20.10 21.80
N PHE A 300 2.65 -20.35 22.27
CA PHE A 300 1.97 -19.53 23.30
C PHE A 300 2.86 -19.20 24.52
N ASP A 301 3.70 -20.14 24.97
CA ASP A 301 4.54 -19.99 26.16
C ASP A 301 5.81 -19.13 25.95
N GLN A 302 6.25 -18.93 24.70
CA GLN A 302 7.43 -18.10 24.39
C GLN A 302 7.11 -16.60 24.41
N GLU A 303 5.88 -16.20 24.09
CA GLU A 303 5.48 -14.78 24.19
C GLU A 303 5.34 -14.31 25.64
N LEU A 304 4.90 -15.19 26.56
CA LEU A 304 4.84 -14.90 28.00
C LEU A 304 6.21 -14.49 28.56
N GLN A 305 7.29 -15.11 28.09
CA GLN A 305 8.66 -14.82 28.55
C GLN A 305 9.27 -13.56 27.93
N ASN A 306 8.83 -13.15 26.74
CA ASN A 306 9.30 -11.92 26.09
C ASN A 306 8.60 -10.67 26.61
N GLY A 307 7.37 -10.78 27.12
CA GLY A 307 6.63 -9.70 27.78
C GLY A 307 7.18 -9.31 29.16
N GLU A 308 7.87 -10.21 29.85
CA GLU A 308 8.45 -9.95 31.18
C GLU A 308 9.88 -9.38 31.14
N ARG A 309 10.54 -9.34 29.97
CA ARG A 309 11.95 -8.90 29.85
C ARG A 309 12.16 -7.48 29.33
N ASN A 310 11.10 -6.72 29.09
CA ASN A 310 11.19 -5.30 28.71
C ASN A 310 10.48 -4.43 29.74
N TYR A 311 11.09 -4.33 30.92
CA TYR A 311 10.89 -3.24 31.88
C TYR A 311 12.26 -2.68 32.26
#